data_AF-A0A840E0Q9-F1
#
_entry.id   AF-A0A840E0Q9-F1
#
_cell.length_a   1.000
_cell.length_b   1.000
_cell.length_c   1.000
_cell.angle_alpha   90.00
_cell.angle_beta   90.00
_cell.angle_gamma   90.00
#
_symmetry.space_group_name_H-M   'P 1'
#
loop_
_entity.id
_entity.type
_entity.pdbx_description
1 polymer ?
#
loop_
_entity_poly.entity_id
_entity_poly.type
_entity_poly.pdbx_seq_one_letter_code
_entity_poly.pdbx_strand_id
1 'polypeptide(L)'
;MQTSRFLVLLAAVSGLAALGLATAHLLLSIDYALPFSVGTMLLFVLICVGLFFLGRRSAGAENKHLFSNVFMGATMVKMLLCGMLVVTYVLLGAPPNKLFIVPFFWLYIVYTGFEVYFLMKLSAIVAK
;
A
#
# COMPACT_ATOMS: atom_id res chain seq x y z
N MET A 1 -11.13 -9.26 11.53
CA MET A 1 -10.32 -8.25 12.22
C MET A 1 -11.20 -7.07 12.59
N GLN A 2 -11.15 -6.56 13.83
CA GLN A 2 -11.92 -5.37 14.22
C GLN A 2 -11.32 -4.08 13.62
N THR A 3 -12.15 -3.08 13.33
CA THR A 3 -11.74 -1.81 12.71
C THR A 3 -10.69 -1.07 13.55
N SER A 4 -10.86 -0.97 14.87
CA SER A 4 -9.91 -0.26 15.73
C SER A 4 -8.51 -0.89 15.69
N ARG A 5 -8.45 -2.23 15.68
CA ARG A 5 -7.18 -2.96 15.55
C ARG A 5 -6.54 -2.75 14.18
N PHE A 6 -7.34 -2.66 13.12
CA PHE A 6 -6.85 -2.33 11.78
C PHE A 6 -6.24 -0.93 11.74
N LEU A 7 -6.92 0.07 12.30
CA LEU A 7 -6.42 1.46 12.31
C LEU A 7 -5.13 1.59 13.13
N VAL A 8 -5.03 0.93 14.28
CA VAL A 8 -3.79 0.93 15.09
C VAL A 8 -2.63 0.30 14.33
N LEU A 9 -2.85 -0.84 13.68
CA LEU A 9 -1.79 -1.48 12.89
C LEU A 9 -1.43 -0.69 11.64
N LEU A 10 -2.41 -0.09 10.96
CA LEU A 10 -2.17 0.81 9.83
C LEU A 10 -1.35 2.01 10.26
N ALA A 11 -1.64 2.63 11.41
CA ALA A 11 -0.87 3.73 11.95
C ALA A 11 0.57 3.31 12.30
N ALA A 12 0.74 2.15 12.95
CA ALA A 12 2.07 1.61 13.27
C ALA A 12 2.91 1.30 12.01
N VAL A 13 2.30 0.65 11.01
CA VAL A 13 2.93 0.36 9.71
C VAL A 13 3.24 1.66 8.96
N SER A 14 2.35 2.65 9.00
CA SER A 14 2.58 3.96 8.41
C SER A 14 3.72 4.69 9.10
N GLY A 15 3.85 4.57 10.43
CA GLY A 15 4.99 5.08 11.19
C GLY A 15 6.30 4.41 10.76
N LEU A 16 6.33 3.08 10.63
CA LEU A 16 7.49 2.35 10.12
C LEU A 16 7.85 2.75 8.68
N ALA A 17 6.84 2.90 7.82
CA ALA A 17 7.00 3.35 6.45
C ALA A 17 7.59 4.76 6.38
N ALA A 18 7.07 5.68 7.21
CA ALA A 18 7.56 7.05 7.32
C ALA A 18 9.01 7.10 7.83
N LEU A 19 9.37 6.26 8.81
CA LEU A 19 10.75 6.14 9.28
C LEU A 19 11.69 5.68 8.16
N GLY A 20 11.34 4.62 7.43
CA GLY A 20 12.16 4.16 6.31
C GLY A 20 12.23 5.14 5.14
N LEU A 21 11.18 5.93 4.94
CA LEU A 21 11.18 7.03 3.98
C LEU A 21 12.10 8.17 4.43
N ALA A 22 12.02 8.59 5.69
CA ALA A 22 12.87 9.62 6.26
C ALA A 22 14.36 9.21 6.20
N THR A 23 14.69 7.97 6.55
CA THR A 23 16.07 7.48 6.45
C THR A 23 16.56 7.43 5.01
N ALA A 24 15.72 7.02 4.05
CA ALA A 24 16.09 7.03 2.63
C ALA A 24 16.35 8.46 2.11
N HIS A 25 15.53 9.43 2.50
CA HIS A 25 15.71 10.83 2.13
C HIS A 25 16.98 11.43 2.72
N LEU A 26 17.26 11.16 4.00
CA LEU A 26 18.47 11.63 4.68
C LEU A 26 19.75 10.99 4.14
N LEU A 27 19.73 9.67 3.88
CA LEU A 27 20.92 8.93 3.49
C LEU A 27 21.26 9.10 2.00
N LEU A 28 20.25 9.24 1.14
CA LEU A 28 20.42 9.36 -0.31
C LEU A 28 20.34 10.81 -0.82
N SER A 29 20.02 11.78 0.05
CA SER A 29 19.85 13.21 -0.31
C SER A 29 18.89 13.41 -1.50
N ILE A 30 17.71 12.80 -1.42
CA ILE A 30 16.71 12.74 -2.52
C ILE A 30 15.51 13.67 -2.29
N ASP A 31 15.75 14.89 -1.79
CA ASP A 31 14.70 15.86 -1.42
C ASP A 31 13.75 16.19 -2.58
N TYR A 32 14.24 16.16 -3.83
CA TYR A 32 13.43 16.37 -5.03
C TYR A 32 12.29 15.34 -5.17
N ALA A 33 12.44 14.14 -4.58
CA ALA A 33 11.46 13.06 -4.65
C ALA A 33 10.47 13.04 -3.47
N LEU A 34 10.52 14.03 -2.58
CA LEU A 34 9.71 14.06 -1.37
C LEU A 34 8.20 14.12 -1.67
N PRO A 35 7.71 14.97 -2.60
CA PRO A 35 6.29 14.99 -2.96
C PRO A 35 5.81 13.65 -3.52
N PHE A 36 6.64 13.01 -4.36
CA PHE A 36 6.34 11.70 -4.93
C PHE A 36 6.29 10.60 -3.87
N SER A 37 7.24 10.61 -2.94
CA SER A 37 7.34 9.59 -1.89
C SER A 37 6.17 9.70 -0.90
N VAL A 38 5.82 10.92 -0.47
CA VAL A 38 4.67 11.18 0.40
C VAL A 38 3.36 10.88 -0.31
N GLY A 39 3.20 11.29 -1.57
CA GLY A 39 2.02 10.97 -2.37
C GLY A 39 1.80 9.46 -2.55
N THR A 40 2.88 8.72 -2.80
CA THR A 40 2.85 7.24 -2.88
C THR A 40 2.42 6.62 -1.54
N MET A 41 2.97 7.11 -0.42
CA MET A 41 2.60 6.64 0.90
C MET A 41 1.11 6.86 1.19
N LEU A 42 0.59 8.07 0.91
CA LEU A 42 -0.83 8.39 1.07
C LEU A 42 -1.71 7.49 0.20
N LEU A 43 -1.32 7.25 -1.06
CA LEU A 43 -2.04 6.35 -1.95
C LEU A 43 -2.12 4.93 -1.36
N PHE A 44 -1.02 4.38 -0.85
CA PHE A 44 -1.02 3.04 -0.27
C PHE A 44 -1.85 2.94 1.02
N VAL A 45 -1.86 3.99 1.85
CA VAL A 45 -2.76 4.09 3.00
C VAL A 45 -4.22 4.03 2.54
N LEU A 46 -4.59 4.81 1.52
CA LEU A 46 -5.94 4.81 0.95
C LEU A 46 -6.32 3.45 0.37
N ILE A 47 -5.40 2.78 -0.34
CA ILE A 47 -5.62 1.44 -0.88
C ILE A 47 -5.84 0.43 0.28
N CYS A 48 -5.01 0.46 1.32
CA CYS A 48 -5.18 -0.41 2.49
C CYS A 48 -6.56 -0.21 3.15
N VAL A 49 -6.97 1.05 3.31
CA VAL A 49 -8.28 1.40 3.86
C VAL A 49 -9.40 0.86 2.97
N GLY A 50 -9.38 1.16 1.67
CA GLY A 50 -10.39 0.67 0.73
C GLY A 50 -10.48 -0.85 0.72
N LEU A 51 -9.33 -1.53 0.68
CA LEU A 51 -9.24 -2.98 0.66
C LEU A 51 -9.72 -3.63 1.96
N PHE A 52 -9.51 -2.99 3.11
CA PHE A 52 -10.06 -3.47 4.38
C PHE A 52 -11.59 -3.42 4.41
N PHE A 53 -12.20 -2.35 3.92
CA PHE A 53 -13.67 -2.22 3.85
C PHE A 53 -14.27 -3.18 2.82
N LEU A 54 -13.69 -3.26 1.62
CA LEU A 54 -14.12 -4.20 0.58
C LEU A 54 -13.95 -5.66 1.04
N GLY A 55 -12.80 -5.98 1.66
CA GLY A 55 -12.50 -7.31 2.18
C GLY A 55 -13.43 -7.73 3.33
N ARG A 56 -13.79 -6.81 4.23
CA ARG A 56 -14.82 -7.10 5.26
C ARG A 56 -16.18 -7.38 4.65
N ARG A 57 -16.60 -6.58 3.66
CA ARG A 57 -17.90 -6.76 2.99
C ARG A 57 -17.95 -8.08 2.23
N SER A 58 -16.87 -8.44 1.52
CA SER A 58 -16.81 -9.67 0.72
C SER A 58 -16.63 -10.93 1.58
N ALA A 59 -16.03 -10.82 2.76
CA ALA A 59 -15.88 -11.94 3.69
C ALA A 59 -17.23 -12.46 4.24
N GLY A 60 -18.26 -11.60 4.33
CA GLY A 60 -19.60 -12.02 4.75
C GLY A 60 -20.51 -12.46 3.59
N ALA A 61 -20.00 -12.49 2.35
CA ALA A 61 -20.82 -12.83 1.19
C ALA A 61 -20.99 -14.34 1.04
N GLU A 62 -22.16 -14.75 0.58
CA GLU A 62 -22.51 -16.16 0.32
C GLU A 62 -21.56 -16.82 -0.69
N ASN A 63 -21.01 -16.03 -1.61
CA ASN A 63 -20.02 -16.48 -2.60
C ASN A 63 -18.60 -16.48 -2.01
N LYS A 64 -18.09 -17.69 -1.71
CA LYS A 64 -16.74 -17.93 -1.20
C LYS A 64 -15.61 -17.44 -2.12
N HIS A 65 -15.86 -17.25 -3.41
CA HIS A 65 -14.87 -16.72 -4.36
C HIS A 65 -14.80 -15.19 -4.39
N LEU A 66 -15.81 -14.49 -3.86
CA LEU A 66 -15.87 -13.02 -3.92
C LEU A 66 -14.70 -12.36 -3.18
N PHE A 67 -14.31 -12.91 -2.03
CA PHE A 67 -13.16 -12.43 -1.28
C PHE A 67 -11.86 -12.54 -2.09
N SER A 68 -11.64 -13.70 -2.71
CA SER A 68 -10.45 -13.95 -3.55
C SER A 68 -10.43 -13.01 -4.76
N ASN A 69 -11.57 -12.82 -5.43
CA ASN A 69 -11.68 -11.95 -6.60
C ASN A 69 -11.41 -10.48 -6.25
N VAL A 70 -11.94 -10.00 -5.11
CA VAL A 70 -11.66 -8.64 -4.61
C VAL A 70 -10.17 -8.46 -4.32
N PHE A 71 -9.54 -9.44 -3.70
CA PHE A 71 -8.11 -9.40 -3.42
C PHE A 71 -7.27 -9.36 -4.70
N MET A 72 -7.54 -10.27 -5.63
CA MET A 72 -6.81 -10.36 -6.91
C MET A 72 -7.00 -9.08 -7.73
N GLY A 73 -8.23 -8.58 -7.83
CA GLY A 73 -8.56 -7.34 -8.53
C GLY A 73 -7.88 -6.12 -7.91
N ALA A 74 -7.91 -5.98 -6.59
CA ALA A 74 -7.24 -4.88 -5.90
C ALA A 74 -5.72 -4.92 -6.08
N THR A 75 -5.12 -6.10 -6.04
CA THR A 75 -3.68 -6.29 -6.29
C THR A 75 -3.32 -5.89 -7.71
N MET A 76 -4.10 -6.31 -8.71
CA MET A 76 -3.89 -5.91 -10.11
C MET A 76 -4.00 -4.39 -10.30
N VAL A 77 -5.05 -3.76 -9.75
CA VAL A 77 -5.23 -2.31 -9.81
C VAL A 77 -4.07 -1.58 -9.15
N LYS A 78 -3.61 -2.05 -7.97
CA LYS A 78 -2.45 -1.48 -7.30
C LYS A 78 -1.18 -1.58 -8.14
N MET A 79 -0.93 -2.73 -8.77
CA MET A 79 0.25 -2.90 -9.64
C MET A 79 0.20 -1.94 -10.85
N LEU A 80 -0.96 -1.76 -11.47
CA LEU A 80 -1.15 -0.78 -12.55
C LEU A 80 -0.95 0.66 -12.06
N LEU A 81 -1.53 1.02 -10.92
CA LEU A 81 -1.34 2.34 -10.30
C LEU A 81 0.13 2.63 -9.98
N CYS A 82 0.85 1.64 -9.46
CA CYS A 82 2.29 1.72 -9.22
C CYS A 82 3.08 2.01 -10.51
N GLY A 83 2.79 1.27 -11.59
CA GLY A 83 3.42 1.50 -12.89
C GLY A 83 3.12 2.89 -13.43
N MET A 84 1.85 3.30 -13.41
CA MET A 84 1.43 4.62 -13.86
C MET A 84 2.07 5.75 -13.02
N LEU A 85 2.17 5.60 -11.70
CA LEU A 85 2.82 6.59 -10.85
C LEU A 85 4.29 6.78 -11.22
N VAL A 86 5.04 5.70 -11.38
CA VAL A 86 6.46 5.77 -11.72
C VAL A 86 6.65 6.38 -13.11
N VAL A 87 5.88 5.94 -14.10
CA VAL A 87 5.95 6.48 -15.46
C VAL A 87 5.59 7.96 -15.49
N THR A 88 4.51 8.36 -14.84
CA THR A 88 4.07 9.76 -14.77
C THR A 88 5.11 10.64 -14.11
N TYR A 89 5.73 10.17 -13.02
CA TYR A 89 6.78 10.91 -12.33
C TYR A 89 8.04 11.07 -13.17
N VAL A 90 8.44 10.04 -13.91
CA VAL A 90 9.60 10.11 -14.82
C VAL A 90 9.34 11.06 -16.00
N LEU A 91 8.16 10.98 -16.61
CA LEU A 91 7.83 11.78 -17.80
C LEU A 91 7.57 13.25 -17.48
N LEU A 92 6.86 13.55 -16.39
CA LEU A 92 6.49 14.93 -16.04
C LEU A 92 7.53 15.62 -15.16
N GLY A 93 8.17 14.86 -14.26
CA GLY A 93 9.11 15.41 -13.28
C GLY A 93 10.57 15.44 -13.74
N ALA A 94 10.92 14.65 -14.77
CA ALA A 94 12.30 14.49 -15.27
C ALA A 94 13.34 14.46 -14.14
N PRO A 95 13.24 13.51 -13.19
CA PRO A 95 14.05 13.52 -11.98
C PRO A 95 15.55 13.42 -12.32
N PRO A 96 16.42 14.17 -11.60
CA PRO A 96 17.85 14.24 -11.90
C PRO A 96 18.56 12.89 -11.77
N ASN A 97 18.04 12.00 -10.93
CA ASN A 97 18.49 10.62 -10.84
C ASN A 97 17.31 9.69 -10.47
N LYS A 98 17.53 8.38 -10.64
CA LYS A 98 16.49 7.35 -10.44
C LYS A 98 16.42 6.81 -9.00
N LEU A 99 17.12 7.41 -8.03
CA LEU A 99 17.17 6.92 -6.65
C LEU A 99 15.82 7.04 -5.91
N PHE A 100 14.90 7.87 -6.41
CA PHE A 100 13.51 7.96 -5.93
C PHE A 100 12.78 6.61 -5.93
N ILE A 101 13.23 5.64 -6.74
CA ILE A 101 12.63 4.31 -6.81
C ILE A 101 12.89 3.48 -5.54
N VAL A 102 13.95 3.80 -4.79
CA VAL A 102 14.33 3.09 -3.55
C VAL A 102 13.26 3.26 -2.46
N PRO A 103 12.90 4.49 -2.02
CA PRO A 103 11.82 4.65 -1.05
C PRO A 103 10.47 4.18 -1.61
N PHE A 104 10.24 4.25 -2.92
CA PHE A 104 9.04 3.69 -3.55
C PHE A 104 8.89 2.19 -3.31
N PHE A 105 9.94 1.40 -3.58
CA PHE A 105 9.91 -0.05 -3.35
C PHE A 105 9.79 -0.40 -1.87
N TRP A 106 10.43 0.37 -0.99
CA TRP A 106 10.26 0.22 0.45
C TRP A 106 8.79 0.34 0.86
N LEU A 107 8.13 1.44 0.45
CA LEU A 107 6.70 1.63 0.70
C LEU A 107 5.87 0.48 0.12
N TYR A 108 6.16 0.09 -1.12
CA TYR A 108 5.44 -0.99 -1.78
C TYR A 108 5.50 -2.29 -0.98
N ILE A 109 6.69 -2.72 -0.54
CA ILE A 109 6.87 -3.96 0.22
C ILE A 109 6.18 -3.88 1.58
N VAL A 110 6.37 -2.79 2.32
CA VAL A 110 5.78 -2.61 3.66
C VAL A 110 4.26 -2.66 3.61
N TYR A 111 3.63 -1.90 2.71
CA TYR A 111 2.17 -1.88 2.60
C TYR A 111 1.62 -3.18 1.99
N THR A 112 2.32 -3.82 1.05
CA THR A 112 1.88 -5.11 0.50
C THR A 112 1.94 -6.22 1.55
N GLY A 113 3.00 -6.27 2.36
CA GLY A 113 3.09 -7.20 3.49
C GLY A 113 1.94 -6.99 4.49
N PHE A 114 1.62 -5.73 4.79
CA PHE A 114 0.48 -5.40 5.64
C PHE A 114 -0.87 -5.80 5.03
N GLU A 115 -1.08 -5.54 3.73
CA GLU A 115 -2.28 -5.95 2.98
C GLU A 115 -2.53 -7.44 3.09
N VAL A 116 -1.52 -8.24 2.76
CA VAL A 116 -1.60 -9.71 2.86
C VAL A 116 -1.90 -10.14 4.29
N TYR A 117 -1.23 -9.55 5.29
CA TYR A 117 -1.48 -9.86 6.70
C TYR A 117 -2.93 -9.64 7.12
N PHE A 118 -3.49 -8.44 6.90
CA PHE A 118 -4.85 -8.17 7.37
C PHE A 118 -5.90 -8.92 6.56
N LEU A 119 -5.65 -9.17 5.26
CA LEU A 119 -6.55 -9.95 4.42
C LEU A 119 -6.59 -11.42 4.82
N MET A 120 -5.46 -12.04 5.15
CA MET A 120 -5.45 -13.40 5.71
C MET A 120 -6.24 -13.48 7.02
N LYS A 121 -6.21 -12.43 7.84
CA LYS A 121 -7.03 -12.35 9.06
C LYS A 121 -8.51 -12.10 8.79
N LEU A 122 -8.88 -11.56 7.63
CA LEU A 122 -10.27 -11.41 7.20
C LEU A 122 -10.79 -12.70 6.56
N SER A 123 -10.00 -13.37 5.72
CA SER A 123 -10.39 -14.63 5.07
C SER A 123 -10.63 -15.76 6.07
N ALA A 124 -9.88 -15.79 7.18
CA ALA A 124 -10.07 -16.76 8.25
C ALA A 124 -11.45 -16.68 8.93
N ILE A 125 -12.21 -15.57 8.75
CA ILE A 125 -13.58 -15.45 9.23
C ILE A 125 -14.55 -16.20 8.32
N VAL A 126 -14.26 -16.28 7.02
CA VAL A 126 -15.09 -16.96 6.00
C VAL A 126 -14.99 -18.49 6.07
N ALA A 127 -13.89 -18.99 6.63
CA ALA A 127 -13.63 -20.43 6.74
C ALA A 127 -14.32 -21.09 7.95
N LYS A 128 -14.99 -20.30 8.81
CA LYS A 128 -15.85 -20.78 9.91
C LYS A 128 -17.30 -20.63 9.51
#